data_AF-X0XBK2-F1
#
_entry.id   AF-X0XBK2-F1
#
_cell.length_a   1.000
_cell.length_b   1.000
_cell.length_c   1.000
_cell.angle_alpha   90.00
_cell.angle_beta   90.00
_cell.angle_gamma   90.00
#
_symmetry.space_group_name_H-M   'P 1'
#
loop_
_entity.id
_entity.type
_entity.pdbx_description
1 polymer ?
#
loop_
_entity_poly.entity_id
_entity_poly.type
_entity_poly.pdbx_seq_one_letter_code
_entity_poly.pdbx_strand_id
1 'polypeptide(L)'
;AFPKPSKRAKQVKDLSRGAYVILMSGTPTPESYSQMYHQVYGIPGNPFRGYKNFYRFCDDYVDVTERMVNSLMLKFYNKGLPSILEAMRPYTISFSQKEAGFKSQLNEQILRVPMEPRTYAMCSELRKHRVIDGKKEVILADTPVKLMSKLHQMYSGTVKFESGEAMVFDHSKAQFIYDRFCQDKIAIFYKFKAELQALKDVYGDELTTDLKEFYDGDKTIALQIVSGREGISLRQAKALV
;
A
#
# COMPACT_ATOMS: atom_id res chain seq x y z
N ALA A 1 9.61 -10.69 -1.85
CA ALA A 1 8.90 -11.92 -2.25
C ALA A 1 9.72 -13.12 -1.80
N PHE A 2 9.09 -14.10 -1.16
CA PHE A 2 9.68 -15.35 -0.70
C PHE A 2 8.59 -16.44 -0.76
N PRO A 3 8.95 -17.73 -0.90
CA PRO A 3 10.31 -18.28 -0.90
C PRO A 3 11.04 -18.12 -2.24
N LYS A 4 10.33 -17.79 -3.33
CA LYS A 4 10.92 -17.61 -4.67
C LYS A 4 11.20 -16.13 -4.97
N PRO A 5 12.28 -15.82 -5.73
CA PRO A 5 12.55 -14.45 -6.17
C PRO A 5 11.47 -13.97 -7.14
N SER A 6 11.14 -12.68 -7.07
CA SER A 6 10.24 -12.05 -8.05
C SER A 6 10.90 -11.93 -9.42
N LYS A 7 10.10 -11.72 -10.48
CA LYS A 7 10.61 -11.43 -11.82
C LYS A 7 11.58 -10.24 -11.82
N ARG A 8 11.23 -9.17 -11.09
CA ARG A 8 12.08 -7.99 -10.91
C ARG A 8 13.42 -8.34 -10.26
N ALA A 9 13.42 -9.14 -9.20
CA ALA A 9 14.66 -9.53 -8.51
C ALA A 9 15.61 -10.31 -9.44
N LYS A 10 15.06 -11.18 -10.31
CA LYS A 10 15.85 -11.88 -11.35
C LYS A 10 16.45 -10.91 -12.36
N GLN A 11 15.66 -9.97 -12.86
CA GLN A 11 16.14 -8.96 -13.81
C GLN A 11 17.22 -8.06 -13.21
N VAL A 12 17.05 -7.63 -11.94
CA VAL A 12 18.07 -6.84 -11.23
C VAL A 12 19.37 -7.62 -11.08
N LYS A 13 19.30 -8.91 -10.72
CA LYS A 13 20.48 -9.79 -10.66
C LYS A 13 21.23 -9.84 -11.99
N ASP A 14 20.52 -9.88 -13.11
CA ASP A 14 21.14 -9.92 -14.43
C ASP A 14 21.77 -8.57 -14.80
N LEU A 15 21.11 -7.47 -14.43
CA LEU A 15 21.62 -6.11 -14.63
C LEU A 15 22.85 -5.79 -13.77
N SER A 16 22.92 -6.33 -12.54
CA SER A 16 23.99 -6.06 -11.58
C SER A 16 25.29 -6.81 -11.85
N ARG A 17 25.37 -7.63 -12.90
CA ARG A 17 26.55 -8.45 -13.17
C ARG A 17 27.74 -7.56 -13.54
N GLY A 18 28.81 -7.66 -12.74
CA GLY A 18 30.07 -6.94 -12.99
C GLY A 18 30.03 -5.44 -12.66
N ALA A 19 28.98 -4.95 -12.01
CA ALA A 19 28.82 -3.54 -11.66
C ALA A 19 28.83 -3.32 -10.14
N TYR A 20 29.20 -2.11 -9.72
CA TYR A 20 28.93 -1.64 -8.37
C TYR A 20 27.44 -1.30 -8.24
N VAL A 21 26.81 -1.77 -7.17
CA VAL A 21 25.37 -1.63 -6.95
C VAL A 21 25.11 -0.84 -5.68
N ILE A 22 24.33 0.23 -5.80
CA ILE A 22 23.78 0.96 -4.65
C ILE A 22 22.26 0.78 -4.69
N LEU A 23 21.70 0.22 -3.61
CA LEU A 23 20.25 0.08 -3.44
C LEU A 23 19.75 1.19 -2.54
N MET A 24 18.73 1.93 -2.99
CA MET A 24 18.10 2.99 -2.21
C MET A 24 16.69 2.54 -1.81
N SER A 25 16.39 2.57 -0.50
CA SER A 25 15.07 2.26 0.02
C SER A 25 14.83 3.00 1.34
N GLY A 26 13.63 3.58 1.49
CA GLY A 26 13.18 4.13 2.78
C GLY A 26 12.79 3.03 3.78
N THR A 27 12.35 1.87 3.28
CA THR A 27 11.98 0.70 4.10
C THR A 27 12.47 -0.55 3.37
N PRO A 28 13.70 -1.04 3.62
CA PRO A 28 14.24 -2.19 2.90
C PRO A 28 13.41 -3.46 3.13
N THR A 29 12.81 -3.67 4.31
CA THR A 29 12.04 -4.89 4.62
C THR A 29 10.64 -4.53 5.12
N PRO A 30 9.71 -4.14 4.23
CA PRO A 30 8.40 -3.60 4.62
C PRO A 30 7.49 -4.63 5.29
N GLU A 31 7.61 -5.92 4.94
CA GLU A 31 6.72 -6.97 5.45
C GLU A 31 7.45 -8.00 6.33
N SER A 32 8.72 -8.27 6.03
CA SER A 32 9.51 -9.29 6.73
C SER A 32 10.99 -9.16 6.41
N TYR A 33 11.86 -9.41 7.40
CA TYR A 33 13.30 -9.44 7.19
C TYR A 33 13.75 -10.55 6.23
N SER A 34 12.97 -11.63 6.11
CA SER A 34 13.21 -12.69 5.12
C SER A 34 13.22 -12.19 3.67
N GLN A 35 12.62 -11.02 3.39
CA GLN A 35 12.68 -10.41 2.06
C GLN A 35 14.10 -10.02 1.66
N MET A 36 14.98 -9.75 2.63
CA MET A 36 16.34 -9.28 2.40
C MET A 36 17.15 -10.23 1.52
N TYR A 37 17.00 -11.56 1.71
CA TYR A 37 17.73 -12.57 0.93
C TYR A 37 17.62 -12.30 -0.58
N HIS A 38 16.39 -12.20 -1.10
CA HIS A 38 16.15 -11.98 -2.53
C HIS A 38 16.38 -10.53 -2.99
N GLN A 39 16.56 -9.58 -2.08
CA GLN A 39 16.96 -8.21 -2.46
C GLN A 39 18.44 -8.14 -2.82
N VAL A 40 19.27 -8.89 -2.11
CA VAL A 40 20.74 -8.82 -2.27
C VAL A 40 21.35 -10.04 -2.98
N TYR A 41 20.58 -11.11 -3.25
CA TYR A 41 21.13 -12.35 -3.83
C TYR A 41 21.80 -12.19 -5.21
N GLY A 42 21.50 -11.10 -5.92
CA GLY A 42 22.15 -10.75 -7.19
C GLY A 42 23.52 -10.08 -7.03
N ILE A 43 23.88 -9.67 -5.82
CA ILE A 43 25.09 -8.90 -5.50
C ILE A 43 26.16 -9.86 -4.98
N PRO A 44 27.33 -10.01 -5.65
CA PRO A 44 28.32 -11.01 -5.27
C PRO A 44 28.90 -10.89 -3.85
N GLY A 45 28.91 -9.69 -3.27
CA GLY A 45 29.46 -9.42 -1.93
C GLY A 45 28.46 -9.53 -0.77
N ASN A 46 27.23 -9.99 -1.01
CA ASN A 46 26.21 -10.04 0.04
C ASN A 46 26.50 -11.11 1.11
N PRO A 47 26.09 -10.91 2.38
CA PRO A 47 26.41 -11.80 3.49
C PRO A 47 25.73 -13.18 3.42
N PHE A 48 24.71 -13.34 2.55
CA PHE A 48 23.92 -14.57 2.43
C PHE A 48 24.32 -15.44 1.23
N ARG A 49 25.40 -15.08 0.51
CA ARG A 49 25.85 -15.80 -0.69
C ARG A 49 26.24 -17.26 -0.42
N GLY A 50 26.67 -17.58 0.80
CA GLY A 50 27.05 -18.95 1.19
C GLY A 50 25.90 -19.95 1.11
N TYR A 51 24.64 -19.49 1.18
CA TYR A 51 23.48 -20.36 1.12
C TYR A 51 23.14 -20.75 -0.32
N LYS A 52 23.11 -22.07 -0.57
CA LYS A 52 22.71 -22.66 -1.87
C LYS A 52 21.35 -22.17 -2.37
N ASN A 53 20.42 -21.91 -1.46
CA ASN A 53 19.08 -21.43 -1.77
C ASN A 53 18.44 -20.75 -0.54
N PHE A 54 17.27 -20.13 -0.75
CA PHE A 54 16.49 -19.45 0.28
C PHE A 54 16.15 -20.35 1.47
N TYR A 55 15.87 -21.64 1.24
CA TYR A 55 15.50 -22.55 2.32
C TYR A 55 16.67 -22.81 3.28
N ARG A 56 17.89 -22.95 2.75
CA ARG A 56 19.09 -23.08 3.58
C ARG A 56 19.42 -21.81 4.36
N PHE A 57 19.14 -20.65 3.77
CA PHE A 57 19.18 -19.39 4.51
C PHE A 57 18.17 -19.37 5.67
N CYS A 58 16.97 -19.91 5.46
CA CYS A 58 15.95 -19.97 6.51
C CYS A 58 16.33 -20.85 7.69
N ASP A 59 17.17 -21.87 7.49
CA ASP A 59 17.63 -22.76 8.57
C ASP A 59 18.33 -21.96 9.69
N ASP A 60 19.02 -20.86 9.36
CA ASP A 60 19.77 -20.04 10.33
C ASP A 60 19.10 -18.70 10.68
N TYR A 61 18.34 -18.12 9.74
CA TYR A 61 17.89 -16.73 9.82
C TYR A 61 16.37 -16.54 9.94
N VAL A 62 15.58 -17.61 9.92
CA VAL A 62 14.10 -17.50 9.91
C VAL A 62 13.47 -18.51 10.88
N ASP A 63 12.58 -18.03 11.74
CA ASP A 63 11.70 -18.89 12.54
C ASP A 63 10.58 -19.46 11.63
N VAL A 64 10.85 -20.62 11.02
CA VAL A 64 9.91 -21.26 10.10
C VAL A 64 8.74 -21.83 10.88
N THR A 65 7.54 -21.35 10.59
CA THR A 65 6.31 -21.81 11.26
C THR A 65 5.46 -22.64 10.31
N GLU A 66 4.69 -23.58 10.84
CA GLU A 66 3.76 -24.38 10.06
C GLU A 66 2.33 -24.06 10.47
N ARG A 67 1.41 -23.94 9.49
CA ARG A 67 -0.02 -23.76 9.75
C ARG A 67 -0.84 -24.56 8.75
N MET A 68 -1.97 -25.08 9.22
CA MET A 68 -2.95 -25.74 8.37
C MET A 68 -3.79 -24.69 7.65
N VAL A 69 -3.82 -24.75 6.32
CA VAL A 69 -4.66 -23.90 5.45
C VAL A 69 -5.38 -24.81 4.48
N ASN A 70 -6.72 -24.80 4.49
CA ASN A 70 -7.55 -25.68 3.64
C ASN A 70 -7.13 -27.16 3.72
N SER A 71 -6.87 -27.64 4.94
CA SER A 71 -6.42 -29.01 5.23
C SER A 71 -5.02 -29.38 4.70
N LEU A 72 -4.25 -28.41 4.21
CA LEU A 72 -2.84 -28.58 3.84
C LEU A 72 -1.94 -27.93 4.88
N MET A 73 -0.94 -28.67 5.35
CA MET A 73 0.13 -28.11 6.19
C MET A 73 1.11 -27.32 5.31
N LEU A 74 1.18 -26.01 5.54
CA LEU A 74 2.05 -25.10 4.80
C LEU A 74 3.11 -24.50 5.72
N LYS A 75 4.34 -24.38 5.20
CA LYS A 75 5.45 -23.68 5.85
C LYS A 75 5.41 -22.18 5.54
N PHE A 76 5.60 -21.37 6.57
CA PHE A 76 5.60 -19.92 6.53
C PHE A 76 6.97 -19.38 6.93
N TYR A 77 7.50 -18.48 6.10
CA TYR A 77 8.86 -17.94 6.20
C TYR A 77 8.89 -16.44 6.54
N ASN A 78 7.78 -15.91 7.06
CA ASN A 78 7.60 -14.47 7.29
C ASN A 78 8.26 -13.97 8.59
N LYS A 79 8.74 -14.84 9.47
CA LYS A 79 9.42 -14.46 10.71
C LYS A 79 10.95 -14.46 10.56
N GLY A 80 11.46 -13.52 9.77
CA GLY A 80 12.91 -13.31 9.68
C GLY A 80 13.46 -12.77 11.00
N LEU A 81 14.59 -13.30 11.45
CA LEU A 81 15.23 -12.93 12.70
C LEU A 81 16.01 -11.60 12.57
N PRO A 82 16.20 -10.85 13.68
CA PRO A 82 17.01 -9.61 13.68
C PRO A 82 18.45 -9.81 13.18
N SER A 83 19.00 -11.02 13.32
CA SER A 83 20.33 -11.39 12.82
C SER A 83 20.51 -11.14 11.32
N ILE A 84 19.43 -11.13 10.53
CA ILE A 84 19.45 -10.72 9.11
C ILE A 84 19.92 -9.27 8.97
N LEU A 85 19.36 -8.36 9.79
CA LEU A 85 19.71 -6.95 9.77
C LEU A 85 21.12 -6.72 10.31
N GLU A 86 21.52 -7.47 11.34
CA GLU A 86 22.88 -7.42 11.90
C GLU A 86 23.93 -7.81 10.84
N ALA A 87 23.68 -8.89 10.09
CA ALA A 87 24.54 -9.32 8.99
C ALA A 87 24.62 -8.28 7.85
N MET A 88 23.53 -7.53 7.62
CA MET A 88 23.47 -6.47 6.61
C MET A 88 24.02 -5.12 7.09
N ARG A 89 24.22 -4.93 8.39
CA ARG A 89 24.66 -3.65 8.99
C ARG A 89 25.94 -3.10 8.36
N PRO A 90 26.99 -3.89 8.06
CA PRO A 90 28.21 -3.38 7.41
C PRO A 90 27.98 -2.86 5.98
N TYR A 91 26.88 -3.26 5.35
CA TYR A 91 26.53 -2.91 3.96
C TYR A 91 25.41 -1.86 3.88
N THR A 92 24.96 -1.33 5.02
CA THR A 92 23.79 -0.44 5.10
C THR A 92 24.19 0.89 5.72
N ILE A 93 23.85 1.97 5.04
CA ILE A 93 23.90 3.33 5.60
C ILE A 93 22.46 3.78 5.79
N SER A 94 22.03 3.93 7.04
CA SER A 94 20.74 4.51 7.39
C SER A 94 20.92 5.94 7.86
N PHE A 95 20.11 6.85 7.33
CA PHE A 95 20.11 8.26 7.74
C PHE A 95 18.66 8.71 7.91
N SER A 96 18.27 8.98 9.16
CA SER A 96 16.92 9.43 9.48
C SER A 96 16.76 10.93 9.19
N GLN A 97 15.51 11.35 8.96
CA GLN A 97 15.21 12.79 8.80
C GLN A 97 15.62 13.61 10.03
N LYS A 98 15.54 13.02 11.24
CA LYS A 98 15.97 13.65 12.48
C LYS A 98 17.49 13.86 12.51
N GLU A 99 18.27 12.84 12.11
CA GLU A 99 19.74 12.94 11.99
C GLU A 99 20.15 13.94 10.90
N ALA A 100 19.35 14.07 9.85
CA ALA A 100 19.52 15.08 8.81
C ALA A 100 19.13 16.51 9.23
N GLY A 101 18.64 16.71 10.46
CA GLY A 101 18.26 18.02 10.99
C GLY A 101 16.88 18.53 10.58
N PHE A 102 16.02 17.69 9.96
CA PHE A 102 14.63 18.07 9.68
C PHE A 102 13.82 18.12 10.99
N LYS A 103 13.31 19.31 11.33
CA LYS A 103 12.44 19.56 12.50
C LYS A 103 10.95 19.31 12.21
N SER A 104 10.62 18.32 11.39
CA SER A 104 9.22 18.00 11.10
C SER A 104 8.66 17.12 12.22
N GLN A 105 7.83 17.68 13.10
CA GLN A 105 6.96 16.86 13.95
C GLN A 105 5.72 16.49 13.13
N LEU A 106 5.69 15.26 12.65
CA LEU A 106 4.51 14.71 11.99
C LEU A 106 3.44 14.43 13.06
N ASN A 107 2.34 15.17 13.03
CA ASN A 107 1.20 14.95 13.93
C ASN A 107 0.15 14.09 13.22
N GLU A 108 0.06 12.82 13.59
CA GLU A 108 -0.93 11.90 13.04
C GLU A 108 -2.23 11.97 13.84
N GLN A 109 -3.35 12.18 13.14
CA GLN A 109 -4.68 12.18 13.74
C GLN A 109 -5.58 11.18 13.03
N ILE A 110 -6.27 10.33 13.80
CA ILE A 110 -7.22 9.37 13.25
C ILE A 110 -8.63 9.97 13.34
N LEU A 111 -9.19 10.32 12.19
CA LEU A 111 -10.56 10.81 12.08
C LEU A 111 -11.50 9.63 11.81
N ARG A 112 -12.56 9.50 12.61
CA ARG A 112 -13.59 8.47 12.43
C ARG A 112 -14.80 9.06 11.74
N VAL A 113 -15.17 8.51 10.59
CA VAL A 113 -16.32 8.97 9.81
C VAL A 113 -17.42 7.93 9.84
N PRO A 114 -18.62 8.23 10.37
CA PRO A 114 -19.77 7.36 10.23
C PRO A 114 -20.26 7.39 8.77
N MET A 115 -20.47 6.21 8.19
CA MET A 115 -21.05 6.06 6.85
C MET A 115 -22.59 6.01 6.95
N GLU A 116 -23.27 6.02 5.81
CA GLU A 116 -24.72 5.88 5.81
C GLU A 116 -25.16 4.49 6.29
N PRO A 117 -26.32 4.36 6.96
CA PRO A 117 -26.84 3.06 7.41
C PRO A 117 -26.96 2.02 6.29
N ARG A 118 -27.30 2.46 5.07
CA ARG A 118 -27.38 1.59 3.88
C ARG A 118 -26.05 0.92 3.55
N THR A 119 -24.92 1.62 3.74
CA THR A 119 -23.57 1.09 3.48
C THR A 119 -23.25 -0.05 4.43
N TYR A 120 -23.58 0.11 5.71
CA TYR A 120 -23.41 -0.96 6.70
C TYR A 120 -24.31 -2.16 6.42
N ALA A 121 -25.56 -1.92 6.00
CA ALA A 121 -26.50 -2.98 5.63
C ALA A 121 -25.98 -3.80 4.43
N MET A 122 -25.56 -3.14 3.35
CA MET A 122 -24.97 -3.81 2.18
C MET A 122 -23.71 -4.59 2.54
N CYS A 123 -22.80 -4.01 3.33
CA CYS A 123 -21.60 -4.73 3.79
C CYS A 123 -21.95 -5.97 4.63
N SER A 124 -23.01 -5.92 5.44
CA SER A 124 -23.50 -7.06 6.21
C SER A 124 -24.04 -8.17 5.30
N GLU A 125 -24.83 -7.79 4.30
CA GLU A 125 -25.38 -8.70 3.30
C GLU A 125 -24.28 -9.39 2.50
N LEU A 126 -23.29 -8.64 2.00
CA LEU A 126 -22.15 -9.20 1.26
C LEU A 126 -21.33 -10.18 2.12
N ARG A 127 -21.18 -9.89 3.42
CA ARG A 127 -20.51 -10.80 4.36
C ARG A 127 -21.28 -12.10 4.56
N LYS A 128 -22.60 -12.10 4.49
CA LYS A 128 -23.44 -13.28 4.69
C LYS A 128 -23.59 -14.09 3.41
N HIS A 129 -23.94 -13.43 2.31
CA HIS A 129 -24.36 -14.06 1.07
C HIS A 129 -23.26 -14.15 0.01
N ARG A 130 -22.14 -13.42 0.17
CA ARG A 130 -21.03 -13.32 -0.81
C ARG A 130 -21.44 -12.73 -2.16
N VAL A 131 -22.69 -12.33 -2.32
CA VAL A 131 -23.25 -11.73 -3.53
C VAL A 131 -24.29 -10.69 -3.13
N ILE A 132 -24.40 -9.61 -3.90
CA ILE A 132 -25.51 -8.66 -3.85
C ILE A 132 -25.95 -8.40 -5.29
N ASP A 133 -27.22 -8.64 -5.57
CA ASP A 133 -27.83 -8.41 -6.87
C ASP A 133 -28.35 -6.97 -6.98
N GLY A 134 -27.74 -6.18 -7.86
CA GLY A 134 -28.25 -4.86 -8.23
C GLY A 134 -29.19 -4.93 -9.43
N LYS A 135 -29.79 -3.79 -9.78
CA LYS A 135 -30.71 -3.70 -10.94
C LYS A 135 -30.04 -3.95 -12.29
N LYS A 136 -28.74 -3.65 -12.40
CA LYS A 136 -27.96 -3.76 -13.65
C LYS A 136 -26.67 -4.57 -13.48
N GLU A 137 -26.12 -4.59 -12.27
CA GLU A 137 -24.78 -5.09 -11.97
C GLU A 137 -24.82 -5.89 -10.67
N VAL A 138 -23.91 -6.85 -10.54
CA VAL A 138 -23.82 -7.75 -9.38
C VAL A 138 -22.50 -7.54 -8.65
N ILE A 139 -22.56 -7.44 -7.32
CA ILE A 139 -21.37 -7.40 -6.48
C ILE A 139 -21.03 -8.83 -6.07
N LEU A 140 -20.04 -9.43 -6.73
CA LEU A 140 -19.59 -10.80 -6.43
C LEU A 140 -18.35 -10.81 -5.52
N ALA A 141 -18.39 -11.61 -4.47
CA ALA A 141 -17.34 -11.81 -3.48
C ALA A 141 -17.14 -13.30 -3.14
N ASP A 142 -17.04 -14.14 -4.17
CA ASP A 142 -16.93 -15.61 -4.13
C ASP A 142 -15.68 -16.17 -3.43
N THR A 143 -14.65 -15.34 -3.20
CA THR A 143 -13.45 -15.72 -2.44
C THR A 143 -13.22 -14.81 -1.24
N PRO A 144 -12.56 -15.27 -0.17
CA PRO A 144 -12.21 -14.41 0.97
C PRO A 144 -11.42 -13.16 0.57
N VAL A 145 -10.55 -13.28 -0.43
CA VAL A 145 -9.76 -12.16 -0.96
C VAL A 145 -10.65 -11.14 -1.68
N LYS A 146 -11.57 -11.61 -2.53
CA LYS A 146 -12.54 -10.72 -3.19
C LYS A 146 -13.46 -10.06 -2.18
N LEU A 147 -13.96 -10.79 -1.19
CA LEU A 147 -14.76 -10.23 -0.10
C LEU A 147 -14.03 -9.10 0.63
N MET A 148 -12.79 -9.35 1.07
CA MET A 148 -12.00 -8.33 1.77
C MET A 148 -11.80 -7.09 0.89
N SER A 149 -11.51 -7.29 -0.40
CA SER A 149 -11.34 -6.21 -1.37
C SER A 149 -12.62 -5.40 -1.60
N LYS A 150 -13.77 -6.06 -1.74
CA LYS A 150 -15.08 -5.42 -1.97
C LYS A 150 -15.52 -4.66 -0.72
N LEU A 151 -15.41 -5.25 0.47
CA LEU A 151 -15.72 -4.56 1.73
C LEU A 151 -14.85 -3.31 1.92
N HIS A 152 -13.56 -3.38 1.59
CA HIS A 152 -12.67 -2.21 1.68
C HIS A 152 -13.08 -1.07 0.74
N GLN A 153 -13.51 -1.39 -0.48
CA GLN A 153 -14.07 -0.41 -1.41
C GLN A 153 -15.38 0.18 -0.85
N MET A 154 -16.29 -0.68 -0.37
CA MET A 154 -17.61 -0.29 0.10
C MET A 154 -17.56 0.57 1.37
N TYR A 155 -16.63 0.32 2.28
CA TYR A 155 -16.38 1.19 3.43
C TYR A 155 -15.76 2.55 3.05
N SER A 156 -15.37 2.73 1.80
CA SER A 156 -15.01 4.02 1.22
C SER A 156 -16.14 4.59 0.34
N GLY A 157 -17.32 3.99 0.38
CA GLY A 157 -18.54 4.45 -0.33
C GLY A 157 -18.59 4.10 -1.81
N THR A 158 -17.71 3.20 -2.26
CA THR A 158 -17.58 2.87 -3.68
C THR A 158 -17.51 1.36 -3.91
N VAL A 159 -17.81 0.91 -5.13
CA VAL A 159 -17.61 -0.49 -5.51
C VAL A 159 -17.31 -0.60 -6.99
N LYS A 160 -16.30 -1.40 -7.34
CA LYS A 160 -16.05 -1.84 -8.71
C LYS A 160 -16.77 -3.16 -8.98
N PHE A 161 -17.55 -3.24 -10.04
CA PHE A 161 -18.25 -4.44 -10.48
C PHE A 161 -17.34 -5.37 -11.30
N GLU A 162 -17.80 -6.58 -11.56
CA GLU A 162 -17.05 -7.54 -12.39
C GLU A 162 -17.00 -7.12 -13.87
N SER A 163 -17.97 -6.31 -14.33
CA SER A 163 -17.97 -5.70 -15.68
C SER A 163 -16.80 -4.74 -15.91
N GLY A 164 -16.16 -4.27 -14.83
CA GLY A 164 -15.10 -3.26 -14.89
C GLY A 164 -15.59 -1.86 -14.54
N GLU A 165 -16.90 -1.62 -14.63
CA GLU A 165 -17.55 -0.39 -14.19
C GLU A 165 -17.47 -0.23 -12.67
N ALA A 166 -17.62 1.02 -12.20
CA ALA A 166 -17.64 1.31 -10.78
C ALA A 166 -18.76 2.30 -10.44
N MET A 167 -19.22 2.22 -9.20
CA MET A 167 -20.27 3.09 -8.68
C MET A 167 -19.82 3.72 -7.36
N VAL A 168 -20.15 5.01 -7.22
CA VAL A 168 -20.16 5.71 -5.94
C VAL A 168 -21.59 5.64 -5.43
N PHE A 169 -21.78 5.12 -4.22
CA PHE A 169 -23.11 4.96 -3.61
C PHE A 169 -23.21 5.59 -2.22
N ASP A 170 -22.11 6.09 -1.65
CA ASP A 170 -22.09 6.82 -0.39
C ASP A 170 -20.96 7.86 -0.43
N HIS A 171 -21.32 9.13 -0.26
CA HIS A 171 -20.38 10.26 -0.29
C HIS A 171 -19.93 10.70 1.11
N SER A 172 -20.39 10.05 2.20
CA SER A 172 -20.15 10.47 3.59
C SER A 172 -18.68 10.77 3.89
N LYS A 173 -17.78 9.92 3.40
CA LYS A 173 -16.33 10.11 3.58
C LYS A 173 -15.80 11.30 2.80
N ALA A 174 -16.19 11.47 1.54
CA ALA A 174 -15.76 12.59 0.71
C ALA A 174 -16.32 13.92 1.25
N GLN A 175 -17.59 13.93 1.67
CA GLN A 175 -18.24 15.07 2.29
C GLN A 175 -17.57 15.46 3.61
N PHE A 176 -17.28 14.50 4.48
CA PHE A 176 -16.56 14.77 5.73
C PHE A 176 -15.19 15.41 5.49
N ILE A 177 -14.44 14.94 4.49
CA ILE A 177 -13.14 15.54 4.14
C ILE A 177 -13.34 16.97 3.65
N TYR A 178 -14.34 17.21 2.79
CA TYR A 178 -14.68 18.56 2.34
C TYR A 178 -15.07 19.48 3.49
N ASP A 179 -16.05 19.11 4.31
CA ASP A 179 -16.55 19.93 5.42
C ASP A 179 -15.45 20.29 6.43
N ARG A 180 -14.46 19.39 6.60
CA ARG A 180 -13.36 19.59 7.54
C ARG A 180 -12.20 20.42 6.98
N PHE A 181 -11.95 20.36 5.68
CA PHE A 181 -10.73 20.88 5.06
C PHE A 181 -10.94 21.80 3.86
N CYS A 182 -12.18 22.11 3.45
CA CYS A 182 -12.46 22.93 2.26
C CYS A 182 -11.80 24.32 2.28
N GLN A 183 -11.50 24.87 3.47
CA GLN A 183 -10.82 26.16 3.61
C GLN A 183 -9.28 26.05 3.49
N ASP A 184 -8.75 24.83 3.47
CA ASP A 184 -7.32 24.56 3.48
C ASP A 184 -6.88 23.87 2.20
N LYS A 185 -5.75 24.30 1.66
CA LYS A 185 -5.08 23.60 0.56
C LYS A 185 -4.47 22.31 1.09
N ILE A 186 -5.08 21.17 0.76
CA ILE A 186 -4.63 19.85 1.23
C ILE A 186 -4.27 18.92 0.07
N ALA A 187 -3.65 17.79 0.39
CA ALA A 187 -3.44 16.70 -0.55
C ALA A 187 -4.15 15.44 -0.04
N ILE A 188 -5.03 14.89 -0.87
CA ILE A 188 -5.83 13.70 -0.55
C ILE A 188 -5.27 12.50 -1.32
N PHE A 189 -4.99 11.42 -0.60
CA PHE A 189 -4.54 10.18 -1.18
C PHE A 189 -5.66 9.15 -1.27
N TYR A 190 -5.96 8.70 -2.49
CA TYR A 190 -6.96 7.66 -2.73
C TYR A 190 -6.33 6.35 -3.20
N LYS A 191 -7.02 5.24 -2.94
CA LYS A 191 -6.59 3.91 -3.35
C LYS A 191 -7.30 3.46 -4.63
N PHE A 192 -8.62 3.67 -4.68
CA PHE A 192 -9.48 3.20 -5.76
C PHE A 192 -9.91 4.37 -6.66
N LYS A 193 -9.96 4.15 -7.98
CA LYS A 193 -10.36 5.20 -8.94
C LYS A 193 -11.76 5.76 -8.69
N ALA A 194 -12.67 4.94 -8.15
CA ALA A 194 -14.01 5.38 -7.80
C ALA A 194 -14.03 6.35 -6.61
N GLU A 195 -13.05 6.29 -5.71
CA GLU A 195 -12.93 7.27 -4.61
C GLU A 195 -12.57 8.65 -5.16
N LEU A 196 -11.73 8.71 -6.20
CA LEU A 196 -11.47 9.97 -6.91
C LEU A 196 -12.77 10.53 -7.51
N GLN A 197 -13.64 9.67 -8.06
CA GLN A 197 -14.93 10.13 -8.55
C GLN A 197 -15.79 10.70 -7.42
N ALA A 198 -15.87 10.01 -6.27
CA ALA A 198 -16.59 10.51 -5.10
C ALA A 198 -16.06 11.87 -4.60
N LEU A 199 -14.73 12.06 -4.62
CA LEU A 199 -14.12 13.35 -4.29
C LEU A 199 -14.46 14.42 -5.33
N LYS A 200 -14.43 14.10 -6.63
CA LYS A 200 -14.81 15.03 -7.71
C LYS A 200 -16.27 15.45 -7.60
N ASP A 201 -17.17 14.52 -7.24
CA ASP A 201 -18.59 14.81 -7.08
C ASP A 201 -18.85 15.85 -5.96
N VAL A 202 -18.00 15.86 -4.91
CA VAL A 202 -18.14 16.77 -3.76
C VAL A 202 -17.37 18.08 -3.95
N TYR A 203 -16.09 18.00 -4.35
CA TYR A 203 -15.21 19.17 -4.48
C TYR A 203 -15.41 19.93 -5.79
N GLY A 204 -15.95 19.29 -6.84
CA GLY A 204 -16.10 19.90 -8.15
C GLY A 204 -14.79 20.47 -8.70
N ASP A 205 -14.81 21.76 -9.03
CA ASP A 205 -13.68 22.48 -9.64
C ASP A 205 -12.52 22.78 -8.67
N GLU A 206 -12.76 22.66 -7.35
CA GLU A 206 -11.75 22.87 -6.31
C GLU A 206 -10.75 21.70 -6.21
N LEU A 207 -11.06 20.56 -6.85
CA LEU A 207 -10.17 19.41 -6.91
C LEU A 207 -9.35 19.40 -8.19
N THR A 208 -8.06 19.11 -8.07
CA THR A 208 -7.19 18.82 -9.22
C THR A 208 -6.47 17.49 -9.05
N THR A 209 -6.07 16.90 -10.18
CA THR A 209 -5.12 15.78 -10.22
C THR A 209 -3.80 16.18 -10.86
N ASP A 210 -3.67 17.45 -11.27
CA ASP A 210 -2.48 18.00 -11.91
C ASP A 210 -1.60 18.73 -10.89
N LEU A 211 -0.28 18.48 -10.95
CA LEU A 211 0.66 19.06 -10.00
C LEU A 211 0.91 20.55 -10.26
N LYS A 212 0.86 21.01 -11.51
CA LYS A 212 1.07 22.43 -11.82
C LYS A 212 -0.11 23.25 -11.32
N GLU A 213 -1.33 22.79 -11.59
CA GLU A 213 -2.53 23.42 -11.05
C GLU A 213 -2.50 23.48 -9.52
N PHE A 214 -2.00 22.42 -8.87
CA PHE A 214 -1.80 22.43 -7.43
C PHE A 214 -0.72 23.42 -7.00
N TYR A 215 0.41 23.56 -7.69
CA TYR A 215 1.48 24.47 -7.27
C TYR A 215 1.16 25.94 -7.52
N ASP A 216 0.43 26.24 -8.59
CA ASP A 216 0.17 27.61 -9.05
C ASP A 216 -1.16 28.18 -8.50
N GLY A 217 -2.10 27.32 -8.08
CA GLY A 217 -3.41 27.73 -7.57
C GLY A 217 -3.69 27.31 -6.13
N ASP A 218 -4.94 27.45 -5.69
CA ASP A 218 -5.40 27.12 -4.33
C ASP A 218 -6.18 25.79 -4.25
N LYS A 219 -6.20 25.04 -5.37
CA LYS A 219 -6.94 23.78 -5.46
C LYS A 219 -6.37 22.71 -4.53
N THR A 220 -7.24 21.84 -4.03
CA THR A 220 -6.87 20.62 -3.35
C THR A 220 -6.47 19.56 -4.38
N ILE A 221 -5.37 18.85 -4.13
CA ILE A 221 -4.92 17.78 -5.05
C ILE A 221 -5.38 16.40 -4.57
N ALA A 222 -5.88 15.58 -5.48
CA ALA A 222 -6.12 14.16 -5.26
C ALA A 222 -5.11 13.30 -6.03
N LEU A 223 -4.37 12.44 -5.32
CA LEU A 223 -3.38 11.55 -5.91
C LEU A 223 -3.66 10.10 -5.55
N GLN A 224 -3.45 9.19 -6.51
CA GLN A 224 -3.49 7.77 -6.21
C GLN A 224 -2.24 7.39 -5.42
N ILE A 225 -2.37 6.66 -4.30
CA ILE A 225 -1.22 6.26 -3.44
C ILE A 225 -0.10 5.59 -4.24
N VAL A 226 -0.44 4.81 -5.26
CA VAL A 226 0.53 4.05 -6.06
C VAL A 226 1.39 4.95 -6.96
N SER A 227 0.83 6.04 -7.50
CA SER A 227 1.53 6.99 -8.36
C SER A 227 2.04 8.21 -7.60
N GLY A 228 1.36 8.61 -6.52
CA GLY A 228 1.68 9.77 -5.69
C GLY A 228 2.88 9.58 -4.75
N ARG A 229 3.40 8.35 -4.64
CA ARG A 229 4.50 7.98 -3.73
C ARG A 229 5.91 8.25 -4.26
N GLU A 230 6.06 8.67 -5.52
CA GLU A 230 7.38 8.81 -6.16
C GLU A 230 7.71 10.28 -6.46
N GLY A 231 8.58 10.88 -5.63
CA GLY A 231 9.31 12.10 -6.00
C GLY A 231 8.49 13.40 -6.08
N ILE A 232 7.24 13.40 -5.62
CA ILE A 232 6.37 14.59 -5.65
C ILE A 232 6.53 15.38 -4.34
N SER A 233 6.79 16.69 -4.46
CA SER A 233 6.82 17.60 -3.32
C SER A 233 5.42 18.13 -3.02
N LEU A 234 4.85 17.78 -1.86
CA LEU A 234 3.55 18.31 -1.41
C LEU A 234 3.69 19.33 -0.28
N ARG A 235 4.82 20.05 -0.24
CA ARG A 235 5.13 21.00 0.85
C ARG A 235 4.15 22.16 0.99
N GLN A 236 3.41 22.48 -0.08
CA GLN A 236 2.37 23.51 -0.07
C GLN A 236 1.05 23.02 0.55
N ALA A 237 0.87 21.71 0.74
CA ALA A 237 -0.31 21.17 1.40
C ALA A 237 -0.21 21.39 2.92
N LYS A 238 -1.26 21.94 3.52
CA LYS A 238 -1.35 22.10 4.98
C LYS A 238 -1.53 20.77 5.70
N ALA A 239 -2.22 19.82 5.06
CA ALA A 239 -2.45 18.48 5.57
C ALA A 239 -2.41 17.44 4.44
N LEU A 240 -2.03 16.22 4.81
CA LEU A 240 -2.11 15.02 3.97
C LEU A 240 -3.24 14.14 4.53
N VAL A 241 -4.20 13.77 3.68
CA VAL A 241 -5.43 13.04 4.05
C VAL A 241 -5.49 11.68 3.34
#